data_AF-A0A2E4T1G5-F1
#
_entry.id   AF-A0A2E4T1G5-F1
#
_cell.length_a   1.000
_cell.length_b   1.000
_cell.length_c   1.000
_cell.angle_alpha   90.00
_cell.angle_beta   90.00
_cell.angle_gamma   90.00
#
_symmetry.space_group_name_H-M   'P 1'
#
loop_
_entity.id
_entity.type
_entity.pdbx_description
1 polymer ?
#
loop_
_entity_poly.entity_id
_entity_poly.type
_entity_poly.pdbx_seq_one_letter_code
_entity_poly.pdbx_strand_id
1 'polypeptide(L)'
;MIKSFFPLLIFTIIFCVSCQKSENISSEIYSHDAYEMRSELQNNGYIESIVDPILKQECYFDDWNKTILTPITGLIEYHDDNGNWVASIDFGSGACDQWATKTWDVRTFPDYPDGEKQFSVFSFHKKEK
;
A
#
# COMPACT_ATOMS: atom_id res chain seq x y z
N MET A 1 53.23 -56.52 -9.40
CA MET A 1 52.33 -56.61 -10.57
C MET A 1 51.13 -55.73 -10.29
N ILE A 2 51.02 -54.63 -11.05
CA ILE A 2 49.96 -53.62 -11.00
C ILE A 2 48.60 -54.24 -11.29
N LYS A 3 47.56 -53.80 -10.57
CA LYS A 3 46.22 -53.60 -11.12
C LYS A 3 45.49 -52.52 -10.32
N SER A 4 45.52 -51.33 -10.90
CA SER A 4 44.67 -50.19 -10.63
C SER A 4 43.20 -50.56 -10.85
N PHE A 5 42.31 -50.11 -9.96
CA PHE A 5 40.87 -50.08 -10.21
C PHE A 5 40.21 -48.95 -9.38
N PHE A 6 40.29 -47.72 -9.90
CA PHE A 6 39.21 -46.73 -9.80
C PHE A 6 38.13 -47.12 -10.82
N PRO A 7 36.81 -46.87 -10.68
CA PRO A 7 36.14 -45.66 -10.16
C PRO A 7 34.90 -46.02 -9.26
N LEU A 8 34.06 -45.16 -8.68
CA LEU A 8 33.18 -44.15 -9.28
C LEU A 8 32.57 -43.34 -8.12
N LEU A 9 32.88 -42.04 -8.09
CA LEU A 9 32.34 -41.07 -7.14
C LEU A 9 30.92 -40.74 -7.61
N ILE A 10 29.91 -41.33 -6.99
CA ILE A 10 28.50 -40.98 -7.25
C ILE A 10 28.26 -39.63 -6.58
N PHE A 11 28.40 -38.57 -7.38
CA PHE A 11 27.94 -37.23 -7.05
C PHE A 11 26.41 -37.24 -7.13
N THR A 12 25.74 -37.61 -6.04
CA THR A 12 24.31 -37.39 -5.88
C THR A 12 24.07 -35.88 -5.76
N ILE A 13 23.82 -35.25 -6.91
CA ILE A 13 23.25 -33.91 -6.97
C ILE A 13 21.83 -34.02 -6.43
N ILE A 14 21.70 -33.82 -5.11
CA ILE A 14 20.42 -33.57 -4.47
C ILE A 14 20.00 -32.18 -4.96
N PHE A 15 19.21 -32.16 -6.03
CA PHE A 15 18.40 -30.99 -6.36
C PHE A 15 17.43 -30.79 -5.19
N CYS A 16 17.84 -29.99 -4.21
CA CYS A 16 16.91 -29.31 -3.33
C CYS A 16 16.11 -28.36 -4.23
N VAL A 17 15.04 -28.87 -4.84
CA VAL A 17 13.93 -28.02 -5.25
C VAL A 17 13.35 -27.50 -3.94
N SER A 18 13.97 -26.43 -3.44
CA SER A 18 13.41 -25.60 -2.39
C SER A 18 12.20 -24.93 -3.01
N CYS A 19 11.08 -25.64 -2.97
CA CYS A 19 9.78 -25.06 -3.13
C CYS A 19 9.65 -24.05 -1.99
N GLN A 20 9.99 -22.78 -2.25
CA GLN A 20 9.52 -21.68 -1.42
C GLN A 20 8.01 -21.71 -1.58
N LYS A 21 7.36 -22.43 -0.67
CA LYS A 21 5.93 -22.30 -0.45
C LYS A 21 5.74 -20.83 -0.14
N SER A 22 5.22 -20.07 -1.11
CA SER A 22 4.79 -18.71 -0.87
C SER A 22 3.89 -18.77 0.36
N GLU A 23 4.26 -18.02 1.39
CA GLU A 23 3.40 -17.88 2.54
C GLU A 23 2.09 -17.36 1.98
N ASN A 24 1.09 -18.24 1.94
CA ASN A 24 -0.27 -17.90 1.62
C ASN A 24 -0.72 -17.06 2.82
N ILE A 25 -0.30 -15.79 2.82
CA ILE A 25 -0.74 -14.79 3.75
C ILE A 25 -2.23 -14.71 3.46
N SER A 26 -3.00 -15.47 4.22
CA SER A 26 -4.44 -15.45 4.23
C SER A 26 -4.90 -14.15 4.90
N SER A 27 -4.27 -13.02 4.57
CA SER A 27 -4.71 -11.72 5.03
C SER A 27 -5.94 -11.33 4.25
N GLU A 28 -6.96 -10.92 4.98
CA GLU A 28 -8.03 -10.14 4.41
C GLU A 28 -7.49 -8.74 4.13
N ILE A 29 -7.76 -8.23 2.92
CA ILE A 29 -7.33 -6.90 2.51
C ILE A 29 -8.57 -6.06 2.40
N TYR A 30 -8.64 -5.00 3.20
CA TYR A 30 -9.72 -4.02 3.14
C TYR A 30 -9.20 -2.77 2.45
N SER A 31 -9.89 -2.38 1.38
CA SER A 31 -9.63 -1.15 0.66
C SER A 31 -10.49 -0.02 1.22
N HIS A 32 -9.87 1.10 1.59
CA HIS A 32 -10.53 2.22 2.24
C HIS A 32 -10.22 3.56 1.59
N ASP A 33 -11.12 4.52 1.75
CA ASP A 33 -11.05 5.85 1.15
C ASP A 33 -10.31 6.83 2.07
N ALA A 34 -9.11 6.45 2.52
CA ALA A 34 -8.29 7.16 3.50
C ALA A 34 -9.01 7.52 4.83
N TYR A 35 -9.98 6.70 5.27
CA TYR A 35 -10.86 6.97 6.41
C TYR A 35 -10.14 7.52 7.65
N GLU A 36 -8.99 6.95 8.02
CA GLU A 36 -8.25 7.37 9.21
C GLU A 36 -7.78 8.82 9.12
N MET A 37 -7.13 9.22 8.02
CA MET A 37 -6.64 10.59 7.88
C MET A 37 -7.75 11.60 7.61
N ARG A 38 -8.81 11.19 6.91
CA ARG A 38 -10.00 12.05 6.77
C ARG A 38 -10.58 12.36 8.14
N SER A 39 -10.72 11.35 9.00
CA SER A 39 -11.20 11.50 10.36
C SER A 39 -10.28 12.37 11.22
N GLU A 40 -8.96 12.22 11.09
CA GLU A 40 -7.98 13.06 11.79
C GLU A 40 -8.18 14.55 11.46
N LEU A 41 -8.25 14.90 10.17
CA LEU A 41 -8.40 16.29 9.72
C LEU A 41 -9.75 16.89 10.12
N GLN A 42 -10.83 16.10 10.01
CA GLN A 42 -12.17 16.51 10.44
C GLN A 42 -12.24 16.71 11.97
N ASN A 43 -11.63 15.83 12.75
CA ASN A 43 -11.59 15.96 14.22
C ASN A 43 -10.78 17.18 14.68
N ASN A 44 -9.82 17.62 13.87
CA ASN A 44 -9.07 18.86 14.09
C ASN A 44 -9.83 20.12 13.64
N GLY A 45 -11.07 19.97 13.13
CA GLY A 45 -11.95 21.08 12.76
C GLY A 45 -11.78 21.58 11.33
N TYR A 46 -10.97 20.93 10.50
CA TYR A 46 -10.81 21.33 9.10
C TYR A 46 -12.02 20.94 8.24
N ILE A 47 -12.38 21.82 7.33
CA ILE A 47 -13.54 21.66 6.44
C ILE A 47 -13.11 20.84 5.22
N GLU A 48 -13.73 19.68 5.05
CA GLU A 48 -13.50 18.78 3.90
C GLU A 48 -14.20 19.31 2.64
N SER A 49 -13.48 19.34 1.53
CA SER A 49 -13.99 19.61 0.19
C SER A 49 -13.56 18.50 -0.77
N ILE A 50 -14.53 17.86 -1.42
CA ILE A 50 -14.26 16.89 -2.48
C ILE A 50 -14.09 17.67 -3.78
N VAL A 51 -12.84 17.84 -4.21
CA VAL A 51 -12.50 18.54 -5.45
C VAL A 51 -12.74 17.62 -6.64
N ASP A 52 -12.19 16.40 -6.57
CA ASP A 52 -12.44 15.33 -7.53
C ASP A 52 -12.97 14.09 -6.79
N PRO A 53 -14.06 13.46 -7.27
CA PRO A 53 -14.63 12.29 -6.60
C PRO A 53 -13.67 11.11 -6.64
N ILE A 54 -13.68 10.30 -5.58
CA ILE A 54 -12.90 9.06 -5.54
C ILE A 54 -13.48 8.07 -6.54
N LEU A 55 -12.69 7.70 -7.54
CA LEU A 55 -13.04 6.64 -8.48
C LEU A 55 -12.30 5.37 -8.12
N LYS A 56 -13.01 4.24 -8.16
CA LYS A 56 -12.46 2.92 -7.85
C LYS A 56 -12.53 1.99 -9.04
N GLN A 57 -11.58 1.06 -9.11
CA GLN A 57 -11.57 -0.01 -10.10
C GLN A 57 -11.09 -1.32 -9.48
N GLU A 58 -11.51 -2.44 -10.04
CA GLU A 58 -10.93 -3.74 -9.74
C GLU A 58 -9.49 -3.83 -10.28
N CYS A 59 -8.53 -3.93 -9.37
CA CYS A 59 -7.10 -4.00 -9.65
C CYS A 59 -6.54 -5.34 -9.17
N TYR A 60 -5.82 -6.04 -10.05
CA TYR A 60 -5.12 -7.27 -9.70
C TYR A 60 -3.71 -6.95 -9.21
N PHE A 61 -3.34 -7.53 -8.07
CA PHE A 61 -2.04 -7.35 -7.43
C PHE A 61 -1.31 -8.67 -7.32
N ASP A 62 -0.15 -8.78 -7.97
CA ASP A 62 0.67 -9.98 -8.01
C ASP A 62 1.17 -10.41 -6.62
N ASP A 63 1.57 -9.44 -5.79
CA ASP A 63 2.13 -9.67 -4.45
C ASP A 63 1.18 -10.47 -3.53
N TRP A 64 -0.13 -10.28 -3.71
CA TRP A 64 -1.17 -10.97 -2.94
C TRP A 64 -1.97 -11.98 -3.77
N ASN A 65 -1.74 -12.02 -5.09
CA ASN A 65 -2.52 -12.77 -6.07
C ASN A 65 -4.04 -12.56 -5.86
N LYS A 66 -4.46 -11.28 -5.80
CA LYS A 66 -5.85 -10.89 -5.51
C LYS A 66 -6.29 -9.72 -6.38
N THR A 67 -7.57 -9.74 -6.74
CA THR A 67 -8.27 -8.58 -7.30
C THR A 67 -8.96 -7.82 -6.17
N ILE A 68 -8.70 -6.52 -6.08
CA ILE A 68 -9.19 -5.64 -5.00
C ILE A 68 -9.85 -4.42 -5.65
N LEU A 69 -10.99 -3.97 -5.13
CA LEU A 69 -11.61 -2.71 -5.54
C LEU A 69 -10.82 -1.55 -4.93
N THR A 70 -10.10 -0.80 -5.75
CA THR A 70 -9.05 0.11 -5.33
C THR A 70 -9.36 1.54 -5.76
N PRO A 71 -9.27 2.55 -4.86
CA PRO A 71 -9.21 3.96 -5.25
C PRO A 71 -8.03 4.20 -6.18
N ILE A 72 -8.29 4.68 -7.39
CA ILE A 72 -7.25 4.93 -8.40
C ILE A 72 -7.08 6.42 -8.70
N THR A 73 -8.06 7.25 -8.34
CA THR A 73 -8.00 8.71 -8.48
C THR A 73 -9.03 9.38 -7.58
N GLY A 74 -8.86 10.68 -7.36
CA GLY A 74 -9.69 11.51 -6.49
C GLY A 74 -8.82 12.52 -5.74
N LEU A 75 -9.39 13.68 -5.44
CA LEU A 75 -8.72 14.75 -4.71
C LEU A 75 -9.66 15.31 -3.66
N ILE A 76 -9.22 15.24 -2.41
CA ILE A 76 -9.89 15.86 -1.28
C ILE A 76 -8.98 16.93 -0.72
N GLU A 77 -9.54 18.11 -0.47
CA GLU A 77 -8.84 19.21 0.18
C GLU A 77 -9.48 19.55 1.53
N TYR A 78 -8.66 20.08 2.42
CA TYR A 78 -9.04 20.50 3.75
C TYR A 78 -8.64 21.94 3.96
N HIS A 79 -9.59 22.72 4.47
CA HIS A 79 -9.41 24.15 4.69
C HIS A 79 -9.67 24.53 6.16
N ASP A 80 -9.04 25.60 6.62
CA ASP A 80 -9.37 26.23 7.90
C ASP A 80 -10.70 27.01 7.81
N ASP A 81 -11.15 27.55 8.95
CA ASP A 81 -12.39 28.35 9.03
C ASP A 81 -12.36 29.64 8.18
N ASN A 82 -11.16 30.09 7.78
CA ASN A 82 -10.98 31.26 6.92
C ASN A 82 -10.92 30.88 5.43
N GLY A 83 -11.02 29.57 5.10
CA GLY A 83 -10.92 29.05 3.74
C GLY A 83 -9.48 28.93 3.24
N ASN A 84 -8.47 28.99 4.10
CA ASN A 84 -7.08 28.72 3.69
C ASN A 84 -6.86 27.23 3.56
N TRP A 85 -6.16 26.81 2.51
CA TRP A 85 -5.77 25.42 2.31
C TRP A 85 -4.82 24.96 3.42
N VAL A 86 -5.06 23.76 3.93
CA VAL A 86 -4.30 23.16 5.03
C VAL A 86 -3.67 21.84 4.62
N ALA A 87 -4.45 20.97 3.94
CA ALA A 87 -3.98 19.67 3.50
C ALA A 87 -4.79 19.15 2.32
N SER A 88 -4.24 18.18 1.59
CA SER A 88 -4.93 17.41 0.58
C SER A 88 -4.65 15.92 0.72
N ILE A 89 -5.57 15.11 0.20
CA ILE A 89 -5.39 13.66 -0.01
C ILE A 89 -5.66 13.39 -1.50
N ASP A 90 -4.61 12.95 -2.20
CA ASP A 90 -4.62 12.60 -3.62
C ASP A 90 -4.53 11.07 -3.77
N PHE A 91 -5.51 10.48 -4.45
CA PHE A 91 -5.60 9.03 -4.70
C PHE A 91 -4.91 8.60 -6.01
N GLY A 92 -4.21 9.50 -6.69
CA GLY A 92 -3.42 9.23 -7.88
C GLY A 92 -4.13 9.54 -9.19
N SER A 93 -3.52 9.08 -10.28
CA SER A 93 -3.88 9.45 -11.66
C SER A 93 -4.53 8.32 -12.45
N GLY A 94 -5.10 7.31 -11.79
CA GLY A 94 -5.75 6.16 -12.40
C GLY A 94 -4.92 4.86 -12.40
N ALA A 95 -3.75 4.85 -11.75
CA ALA A 95 -2.92 3.66 -11.65
C ALA A 95 -3.51 2.64 -10.67
N CYS A 96 -3.38 1.35 -10.99
CA CYS A 96 -3.69 0.27 -10.05
C CYS A 96 -2.52 0.08 -9.09
N ASP A 97 -2.43 0.94 -8.08
CA ASP A 97 -1.52 0.79 -6.96
C ASP A 97 -2.26 0.94 -5.62
N GLN A 98 -1.56 0.74 -4.52
CA GLN A 98 -2.16 0.82 -3.18
C GLN A 98 -1.92 2.18 -2.53
N TRP A 99 -1.43 3.18 -3.25
CA TRP A 99 -0.84 4.37 -2.66
C TRP A 99 -1.69 5.60 -2.88
N ALA A 100 -1.86 6.37 -1.82
CA ALA A 100 -2.34 7.74 -1.88
C ALA A 100 -1.35 8.65 -1.18
N THR A 101 -1.40 9.93 -1.52
CA THR A 101 -0.48 10.95 -1.01
C THR A 101 -1.26 11.98 -0.22
N LYS A 102 -0.86 12.21 1.04
CA LYS A 102 -1.32 13.34 1.84
C LYS A 102 -0.28 14.45 1.73
N THR A 103 -0.68 15.65 1.39
CA THR A 103 0.17 16.85 1.35
C THR A 103 -0.37 17.89 2.33
N TRP A 104 0.47 18.71 2.94
CA TRP A 104 0.02 19.73 3.90
C TRP A 104 0.90 20.98 3.94
N ASP A 105 0.33 22.07 4.45
CA ASP A 105 1.07 23.31 4.72
C ASP A 105 1.96 23.11 5.96
N VAL A 106 3.27 23.08 5.74
CA VAL A 106 4.28 22.96 6.82
C VAL A 106 4.25 24.13 7.81
N ARG A 107 3.66 25.27 7.45
CA ARG A 107 3.45 26.38 8.39
C ARG A 107 2.34 26.07 9.39
N THR A 108 1.33 25.30 8.97
CA THR A 108 0.24 24.82 9.81
C THR A 108 0.68 23.62 10.64
N PHE A 109 1.56 22.77 10.09
CA PHE A 109 2.09 21.58 10.76
C PHE A 109 3.63 21.59 10.83
N PRO A 110 4.22 22.48 11.65
CA PRO A 110 5.68 22.66 11.70
C PRO A 110 6.44 21.44 12.21
N ASP A 111 5.78 20.56 12.97
CA ASP A 111 6.37 19.30 13.46
C ASP A 111 6.55 18.25 12.34
N TYR A 112 5.95 18.48 11.17
CA TYR A 112 6.00 17.60 10.01
C TYR A 112 6.55 18.36 8.78
N PRO A 113 7.86 18.65 8.74
CA PRO A 113 8.45 19.55 7.75
C PRO A 113 8.53 18.96 6.33
N ASP A 114 8.29 17.65 6.17
CA ASP A 114 8.33 16.98 4.86
C ASP A 114 7.23 17.50 3.93
N GLY A 115 6.10 17.95 4.49
CA GLY A 115 4.97 18.50 3.73
C GLY A 115 4.18 17.46 2.93
N GLU A 116 4.64 16.21 2.90
CA GLU A 116 3.96 15.10 2.22
C GLU A 116 4.21 13.76 2.91
N LYS A 117 3.26 12.84 2.72
CA LYS A 117 3.37 11.44 3.14
C LYS A 117 2.57 10.54 2.22
N GLN A 118 3.22 9.52 1.69
CA GLN A 118 2.55 8.42 1.01
C GLN A 118 2.06 7.38 2.02
N PHE A 119 0.87 6.83 1.81
CA PHE A 119 0.27 5.83 2.69
C PHE A 119 -0.55 4.82 1.89
N SER A 120 -0.72 3.63 2.46
CA SER A 120 -1.51 2.58 1.83
C SER A 120 -3.01 2.83 2.00
N VAL A 121 -3.79 2.67 0.93
CA VAL A 121 -5.26 2.62 0.97
C VAL A 121 -5.79 1.25 1.39
N PHE A 122 -4.89 0.31 1.73
CA PHE A 122 -5.20 -1.04 2.16
C PHE A 122 -4.81 -1.31 3.61
N SER A 123 -5.71 -1.96 4.34
CA SER A 123 -5.46 -2.58 5.64
C SER A 123 -5.35 -4.08 5.52
N PHE A 124 -4.36 -4.68 6.18
CA PHE A 124 -4.08 -6.11 6.15
C PHE A 124 -4.41 -6.76 7.50
N HIS A 125 -5.40 -7.65 7.52
CA HIS A 125 -5.81 -8.38 8.72
C HIS A 125 -5.43 -9.85 8.60
N LYS A 126 -4.70 -10.39 9.59
CA LYS A 126 -4.48 -11.83 9.66
C LYS A 126 -5.82 -12.50 9.96
N LYS A 127 -6.21 -13.48 9.14
CA LYS A 127 -7.31 -14.37 9.51
C LYS A 127 -6.92 -15.14 10.78
N GLU A 128 -7.68 -14.93 11.84
CA GLU A 128 -7.65 -15.82 12.99
C GLU A 128 -8.14 -17.20 12.54
N LYS A 129 -7.39 -18.25 12.90
CA LYS A 129 -7.69 -19.64 12.55
C LYS A 129 -8.74 -20.22 13.49
#